data_AF-A0A1Y2F4Q9-F1
#
_entry.id   AF-A0A1Y2F4Q9-F1
#
_cell.length_a   1.000
_cell.length_b   1.000
_cell.length_c   1.000
_cell.angle_alpha   90.00
_cell.angle_beta   90.00
_cell.angle_gamma   90.00
#
_symmetry.space_group_name_H-M   'P 1'
#
loop_
_entity.id
_entity.type
_entity.pdbx_description
1 polymer ?
#
loop_
_entity_poly.entity_id
_entity_poly.type
_entity_poly.pdbx_seq_one_letter_code
_entity_poly.pdbx_strand_id
1 'polypeptide(L)'
;MPLFPATSALAWKAGALLSGSGIMAGAFGAHALAPRLGEKTATWSMASQYAFINGVALLAISQHPVYAKRWSGPLIIAGTTLFSGSIFALLLFRERMGGFAKVVGPTTPIGGLLMISGYLSLLL
;
A
#
# COMPACT_ATOMS: atom_id res chain seq x y z
N MET A 1 -25.39 -14.99 -0.14
CA MET A 1 -24.01 -15.25 -0.62
C MET A 1 -23.23 -13.95 -0.53
N PRO A 2 -22.07 -13.86 0.17
CA PRO A 2 -21.31 -12.61 0.13
C PRO A 2 -20.63 -12.50 -1.24
N LEU A 3 -20.95 -11.45 -1.98
CA LEU A 3 -20.52 -11.18 -3.36
C LEU A 3 -19.06 -10.64 -3.43
N PHE A 4 -18.06 -11.38 -2.88
CA PHE A 4 -16.57 -11.25 -3.01
C PHE A 4 -15.75 -10.55 -1.87
N PRO A 5 -14.40 -10.76 -1.74
CA PRO A 5 -13.64 -12.03 -1.74
C PRO A 5 -12.34 -12.07 -0.89
N ALA A 6 -12.18 -11.34 0.23
CA ALA A 6 -11.03 -11.60 1.11
C ALA A 6 -11.40 -12.60 2.19
N THR A 7 -10.80 -13.78 2.15
CA THR A 7 -10.70 -14.59 3.36
C THR A 7 -9.83 -13.84 4.36
N SER A 8 -10.12 -13.95 5.66
CA SER A 8 -9.28 -13.40 6.72
C SER A 8 -7.80 -13.76 6.53
N ALA A 9 -7.52 -14.95 5.97
CA ALA A 9 -6.18 -15.39 5.58
C ALA A 9 -5.50 -14.51 4.52
N LEU A 10 -6.23 -14.02 3.51
CA LEU A 10 -5.67 -13.11 2.50
C LEU A 10 -5.29 -11.78 3.13
N ALA A 11 -6.18 -11.18 3.92
CA ALA A 11 -5.92 -9.93 4.62
C ALA A 11 -4.73 -10.05 5.58
N TRP A 12 -4.62 -11.17 6.32
CA TRP A 12 -3.49 -11.44 7.19
C TRP A 12 -2.16 -11.53 6.42
N LYS A 13 -2.10 -12.36 5.37
CA LYS A 13 -0.90 -12.53 4.56
C LYS A 13 -0.46 -11.21 3.91
N ALA A 14 -1.40 -10.49 3.33
CA ALA A 14 -1.13 -9.19 2.73
C ALA A 14 -0.69 -8.16 3.77
N GLY A 15 -1.33 -8.15 4.95
CA GLY A 15 -0.96 -7.29 6.06
C GLY A 15 0.47 -7.52 6.52
N ALA A 16 0.89 -8.79 6.67
CA ALA A 16 2.25 -9.15 7.02
C ALA A 16 3.26 -8.69 5.94
N LEU A 17 2.95 -8.96 4.67
CA LEU A 17 3.82 -8.58 3.54
C LEU A 17 3.97 -7.06 3.41
N LEU A 18 2.87 -6.31 3.49
CA LEU A 18 2.88 -4.85 3.37
C LEU A 18 3.57 -4.20 4.57
N SER A 19 3.33 -4.69 5.79
CA SER A 19 4.01 -4.20 6.99
C SER A 19 5.51 -4.41 6.91
N GLY A 20 5.94 -5.65 6.59
CA GLY A 20 7.36 -5.97 6.44
C GLY A 20 8.02 -5.15 5.33
N SER A 21 7.36 -5.02 4.18
CA SER A 21 7.87 -4.21 3.06
C SER A 21 7.98 -2.73 3.43
N GLY A 22 7.00 -2.19 4.16
CA GLY A 22 7.02 -0.82 4.66
C GLY A 22 8.19 -0.58 5.61
N ILE A 23 8.41 -1.48 6.57
CA ILE A 23 9.55 -1.43 7.50
C ILE A 23 10.88 -1.49 6.73
N MET A 24 11.02 -2.46 5.83
CA MET A 24 12.22 -2.61 5.01
C MET A 24 12.50 -1.35 4.20
N ALA A 25 11.50 -0.85 3.47
CA ALA A 25 11.64 0.37 2.68
C ALA A 25 11.99 1.58 3.55
N GLY A 26 11.41 1.70 4.75
CA GLY A 26 11.70 2.79 5.68
C GLY A 26 13.12 2.73 6.23
N ALA A 27 13.50 1.58 6.80
CA ALA A 27 14.80 1.38 7.44
C ALA A 27 15.96 1.42 6.43
N PHE A 28 15.85 0.67 5.33
CA PHE A 28 16.89 0.63 4.30
C PHE A 28 16.87 1.88 3.41
N GLY A 29 15.70 2.45 3.14
CA GLY A 29 15.58 3.67 2.34
C GLY A 29 16.23 4.88 3.00
N ALA A 30 16.02 5.05 4.32
CA ALA A 30 16.60 6.14 5.09
C ALA A 30 18.14 6.12 5.11
N HIS A 31 18.75 4.94 5.08
CA HIS A 31 20.21 4.80 5.16
C HIS A 31 20.88 4.71 3.77
N ALA A 32 20.32 3.92 2.85
CA ALA A 32 20.98 3.59 1.58
C ALA A 32 20.52 4.47 0.40
N LEU A 33 19.26 4.93 0.40
CA LEU A 33 18.68 5.64 -0.73
C LEU A 33 18.57 7.15 -0.50
N ALA A 34 18.48 7.63 0.74
CA ALA A 34 18.30 9.05 1.04
C ALA A 34 19.30 9.99 0.32
N PRO A 35 20.62 9.70 0.26
CA PRO A 35 21.57 10.54 -0.47
C PRO A 35 21.29 10.62 -1.98
N ARG A 36 20.70 9.57 -2.57
CA ARG A 36 20.35 9.52 -4.00
C ARG A 36 18.99 10.16 -4.30
N LEU A 37 18.07 10.12 -3.33
CA LEU A 37 16.72 10.64 -3.48
C LEU A 37 16.63 12.15 -3.26
N GLY A 38 17.52 12.72 -2.43
CA GLY A 38 17.52 14.16 -2.11
C GLY A 38 16.17 14.60 -1.55
N GLU A 39 15.54 15.60 -2.15
CA GLU A 39 14.22 16.11 -1.77
C GLU A 39 13.10 15.05 -1.84
N LYS A 40 13.27 14.02 -2.68
CA LYS A 40 12.28 12.94 -2.83
C LYS A 40 12.31 11.92 -1.68
N THR A 41 13.23 12.07 -0.73
CA THR A 41 13.31 11.21 0.46
C THR A 41 12.02 11.29 1.27
N ALA A 42 11.40 12.47 1.38
CA ALA A 42 10.11 12.62 2.06
C ALA A 42 9.00 11.80 1.37
N THR A 43 8.97 11.82 0.02
CA THR A 43 8.01 11.04 -0.77
C THR A 43 8.22 9.53 -0.61
N TRP A 44 9.47 9.07 -0.55
CA TRP A 44 9.80 7.68 -0.25
C TRP A 44 9.33 7.26 1.14
N SER A 45 9.65 8.07 2.16
CA SER A 45 9.24 7.81 3.55
C SER A 45 7.72 7.77 3.69
N MET A 46 6.99 8.63 2.99
CA MET A 46 5.53 8.59 2.94
C MET A 46 5.03 7.26 2.36
N ALA A 47 5.55 6.81 1.21
CA ALA A 47 5.14 5.52 0.63
C ALA A 47 5.44 4.34 1.57
N SER A 48 6.59 4.34 2.25
CA SER A 48 6.93 3.34 3.28
C SER A 48 5.95 3.36 4.46
N GLN A 49 5.62 4.54 4.98
CA GLN A 49 4.68 4.69 6.09
C GLN A 49 3.28 4.22 5.70
N TYR A 50 2.78 4.57 4.51
CA TYR A 50 1.48 4.12 4.04
C TYR A 50 1.43 2.60 3.84
N ALA A 51 2.50 1.98 3.32
CA ALA A 51 2.60 0.52 3.23
C ALA A 51 2.58 -0.14 4.63
N PHE A 52 3.35 0.41 5.57
CA PHE A 52 3.43 -0.11 6.93
C PHE A 52 2.09 0.00 7.67
N ILE A 53 1.52 1.20 7.73
CA ILE A 53 0.29 1.46 8.51
C ILE A 53 -0.88 0.65 7.96
N ASN A 54 -1.06 0.59 6.64
CA ASN A 54 -2.14 -0.22 6.05
C ASN A 54 -1.88 -1.72 6.18
N GLY A 55 -0.62 -2.15 6.18
CA GLY A 55 -0.26 -3.53 6.50
C GLY A 55 -0.69 -3.91 7.91
N VAL A 56 -0.39 -3.06 8.91
CA VAL A 56 -0.79 -3.28 10.30
C VAL A 56 -2.31 -3.24 10.45
N ALA A 57 -2.98 -2.30 9.78
CA ALA A 57 -4.44 -2.23 9.76
C ALA A 57 -5.06 -3.52 9.20
N LEU A 58 -4.52 -4.09 8.12
CA LEU A 58 -4.99 -5.36 7.56
C LEU A 58 -4.80 -6.53 8.51
N LEU A 59 -3.68 -6.59 9.26
CA LEU A 59 -3.49 -7.58 10.31
C LEU A 59 -4.60 -7.46 11.36
N ALA A 60 -4.89 -6.25 11.85
CA ALA A 60 -5.97 -6.01 12.81
C ALA A 60 -7.36 -6.37 12.26
N ILE A 61 -7.69 -5.88 11.05
CA ILE A 61 -8.98 -6.14 10.39
C ILE A 61 -9.21 -7.63 10.19
N SER A 62 -8.17 -8.39 9.81
CA SER A 62 -8.28 -9.83 9.54
C SER A 62 -8.68 -10.66 10.76
N GLN A 63 -8.44 -10.15 11.97
CA GLN A 63 -8.81 -10.81 13.22
C GLN A 63 -10.23 -10.46 13.69
N HIS A 64 -10.87 -9.46 13.07
CA HIS A 64 -12.19 -9.01 13.50
C HIS A 64 -13.30 -9.95 12.97
N PRO A 65 -14.15 -10.55 13.82
CA PRO A 65 -15.08 -11.60 13.42
C PRO A 65 -16.10 -11.16 12.35
N VAL A 66 -16.54 -9.90 12.41
CA VAL A 66 -17.52 -9.31 11.48
C VAL A 66 -16.87 -8.67 10.25
N TYR A 67 -15.88 -7.79 10.46
CA TYR A 67 -15.33 -6.96 9.39
C TYR A 67 -14.22 -7.62 8.56
N ALA A 68 -13.65 -8.76 9.01
CA ALA A 68 -12.56 -9.44 8.28
C ALA A 68 -12.95 -9.95 6.88
N LYS A 69 -14.26 -10.12 6.61
CA LYS A 69 -14.78 -10.66 5.35
C LYS A 69 -15.39 -9.59 4.44
N ARG A 70 -15.16 -8.31 4.74
CA ARG A 70 -15.71 -7.18 3.97
C ARG A 70 -14.76 -6.70 2.89
N TRP A 71 -15.27 -5.76 2.07
CA TRP A 71 -14.53 -5.06 1.02
C TRP A 71 -13.30 -4.29 1.51
N SER A 72 -13.19 -4.03 2.81
CA SER A 72 -12.05 -3.34 3.43
C SER A 72 -10.72 -4.00 3.09
N GLY A 73 -10.62 -5.33 3.19
CA GLY A 73 -9.40 -6.08 2.89
C GLY A 73 -8.91 -5.86 1.45
N PRO A 74 -9.66 -6.28 0.42
CA PRO A 74 -9.26 -6.13 -0.97
C PRO A 74 -8.99 -4.68 -1.38
N LEU A 75 -9.82 -3.73 -0.93
CA LEU A 75 -9.68 -2.31 -1.27
C LEU A 75 -8.42 -1.70 -0.66
N ILE A 76 -8.12 -2.01 0.62
CA ILE A 76 -6.90 -1.53 1.28
C ILE A 76 -5.66 -2.19 0.64
N ILE A 77 -5.71 -3.49 0.32
CA ILE A 77 -4.60 -4.18 -0.36
C ILE A 77 -4.31 -3.56 -1.72
N ALA A 78 -5.32 -3.45 -2.58
CA ALA A 78 -5.19 -2.86 -3.91
C ALA A 78 -4.76 -1.39 -3.82
N GLY A 79 -5.39 -0.62 -2.94
CA GLY A 79 -5.10 0.79 -2.74
C GLY A 79 -3.67 1.04 -2.27
N THR A 80 -3.22 0.29 -1.26
CA THR A 80 -1.85 0.41 -0.72
C THR A 80 -0.80 0.00 -1.75
N THR A 81 -1.06 -1.06 -2.51
CA THR A 81 -0.16 -1.55 -3.56
C THR A 81 -0.04 -0.52 -4.68
N LEU A 82 -1.15 0.04 -5.15
CA LEU A 82 -1.15 1.07 -6.18
C LEU A 82 -0.52 2.37 -5.69
N PHE A 83 -0.83 2.82 -4.47
CA PHE A 83 -0.31 4.08 -3.93
C PHE A 83 1.19 4.00 -3.61
N SER A 84 1.58 3.05 -2.77
CA SER A 84 2.97 2.97 -2.29
C SER A 84 3.88 2.35 -3.35
N GLY A 85 3.40 1.32 -4.04
CA GLY A 85 4.14 0.63 -5.09
C GLY A 85 4.43 1.52 -6.29
N SER A 86 3.49 2.38 -6.72
CA SER A 86 3.75 3.32 -7.82
C SER A 86 4.81 4.35 -7.45
N ILE A 87 4.78 4.88 -6.22
CA ILE A 87 5.78 5.83 -5.74
C ILE A 87 7.16 5.16 -5.72
N PHE A 88 7.29 3.97 -5.14
CA PHE A 88 8.56 3.23 -5.17
C PHE A 88 9.03 2.98 -6.60
N ALA A 89 8.14 2.53 -7.49
CA ALA A 89 8.47 2.27 -8.87
C ALA A 89 8.96 3.54 -9.59
N LEU A 90 8.26 4.67 -9.45
CA LEU A 90 8.63 5.94 -10.06
C LEU A 90 9.93 6.52 -9.50
N LEU A 91 10.22 6.31 -8.22
CA LEU A 91 11.47 6.78 -7.63
C LEU A 91 12.67 5.92 -8.04
N LEU A 92 12.48 4.62 -8.27
CA LEU A 92 13.57 3.69 -8.59
C LEU A 92 13.82 3.50 -10.10
N PHE A 93 12.75 3.50 -10.90
CA PHE A 93 12.81 2.97 -12.28
C PHE A 93 12.23 3.92 -13.33
N ARG A 94 11.93 5.17 -12.99
CA ARG A 94 11.28 6.11 -13.94
C ARG A 94 11.99 6.21 -15.29
N GLU A 95 13.32 6.28 -15.29
CA GLU A 95 14.11 6.36 -16.53
C GLU A 95 14.04 5.07 -17.35
N ARG A 96 13.93 3.91 -16.69
CA ARG A 96 13.80 2.60 -17.36
C ARG A 96 12.39 2.33 -17.87
N MET A 97 11.37 2.98 -17.31
CA MET A 97 9.97 2.79 -17.70
C MET A 97 9.57 3.56 -18.98
N GLY A 98 10.34 4.58 -19.38
CA GLY A 98 10.02 5.40 -20.54
C GLY A 98 8.59 5.95 -20.49
N GLY A 99 7.80 5.68 -21.53
CA GLY A 99 6.40 6.12 -21.63
C GLY A 99 5.47 5.54 -20.57
N PHE A 100 5.77 4.35 -20.02
CA PHE A 100 4.94 3.68 -19.01
C PHE A 100 4.86 4.48 -17.71
N ALA A 101 5.86 5.31 -17.39
CA ALA A 101 5.84 6.20 -16.24
C ALA A 101 4.64 7.16 -16.23
N LYS A 102 4.11 7.53 -17.41
CA LYS A 102 2.91 8.37 -17.54
C LYS A 102 1.62 7.66 -17.10
N VAL A 103 1.60 6.33 -17.18
CA VAL A 103 0.48 5.49 -16.70
C VAL A 103 0.63 5.19 -15.21
N VAL A 104 1.86 4.99 -14.73
CA VAL A 104 2.14 4.71 -13.32
C VAL A 104 1.93 5.95 -12.43
N GLY A 105 2.12 7.17 -12.93
CA GLY A 105 1.85 8.39 -12.15
C GLY A 105 0.42 8.49 -11.60
N PRO A 106 -0.61 8.37 -12.47
CA PRO A 106 -2.02 8.42 -12.05
C PRO A 106 -2.49 7.29 -11.15
N THR A 107 -1.74 6.19 -10.98
CA THR A 107 -2.17 5.10 -10.09
C THR A 107 -2.07 5.47 -8.61
N THR A 108 -1.25 6.45 -8.25
CA THR A 108 -1.14 6.95 -6.86
C THR A 108 -2.47 7.50 -6.34
N PRO A 109 -3.12 8.50 -6.97
CA PRO A 109 -4.41 9.00 -6.48
C PRO A 109 -5.52 7.95 -6.50
N ILE A 110 -5.54 7.06 -7.50
CA ILE A 110 -6.49 5.93 -7.54
C ILE A 110 -6.26 5.01 -6.34
N GLY A 111 -5.00 4.69 -6.02
CA GLY A 111 -4.65 3.91 -4.84
C GLY A 111 -5.13 4.56 -3.54
N GLY A 112 -4.97 5.89 -3.43
CA GLY A 112 -5.51 6.69 -2.33
C GLY A 112 -7.02 6.54 -2.17
N LEU A 113 -7.77 6.69 -3.26
CA LEU A 113 -9.23 6.55 -3.26
C LEU A 113 -9.69 5.14 -2.87
N LEU A 114 -8.97 4.11 -3.30
CA LEU A 114 -9.25 2.72 -2.91
C LEU A 114 -9.00 2.49 -1.42
N MET A 115 -7.89 3.01 -0.86
CA MET A 115 -7.64 2.93 0.58
C MET A 115 -8.77 3.61 1.36
N ILE A 116 -9.14 4.84 1.00
CA ILE A 116 -10.25 5.58 1.64
C ILE A 116 -11.54 4.76 1.58
N SER A 117 -11.91 4.26 0.40
CA SER A 117 -13.10 3.43 0.21
C SER A 117 -13.06 2.15 1.05
N GLY A 118 -11.88 1.54 1.20
CA GLY A 118 -11.67 0.38 2.04
C GLY A 118 -11.96 0.66 3.51
N TYR A 119 -11.45 1.77 4.05
CA TYR A 119 -11.78 2.18 5.43
C TYR A 119 -13.25 2.57 5.59
N LEU A 120 -13.83 3.30 4.64
CA LEU A 120 -15.25 3.67 4.70
C LEU A 120 -16.16 2.44 4.69
N SER A 121 -15.78 1.36 4.01
CA SER A 121 -16.54 0.11 4.02
C SER A 121 -16.59 -0.58 5.39
N LEU A 122 -15.69 -0.23 6.33
CA LEU A 122 -15.76 -0.70 7.71
C LEU A 122 -16.93 -0.07 8.49
N LEU A 123 -17.46 1.06 8.02
CA LEU A 123 -18.61 1.75 8.64
C LEU A 123 -19.96 1.09 8.32
N LEU A 124 -20.00 0.16 7.36
CA LEU A 124 -21.23 -0.42 6.78
C LEU A 124 -21.52 -1.84 7.24
#